data_AF-A0A5M3N0X1-F1
#
_entry.id   AF-A0A5M3N0X1-F1
#
_cell.length_a   1.000
_cell.length_b   1.000
_cell.length_c   1.000
_cell.angle_alpha   90.00
_cell.angle_beta   90.00
_cell.angle_gamma   90.00
#
_symmetry.space_group_name_H-M   'P 1'
#
loop_
_entity.id
_entity.type
_entity.pdbx_description
1 polymer ?
#
loop_
_entity_poly.entity_id
_entity_poly.type
_entity_poly.pdbx_seq_one_letter_code
_entity_poly.pdbx_strand_id
1 'polypeptide(L)'
;MRFSAAFFAVVCSAAAAAQQTYTILVGSNGTATFNPPYVNATSGDKIAFQFVGGNHTVTQSAFNMPCENNTSPMTGMDSGFQPVATNASMYPQYSLTMTNSNTMWFYCRQIGHCEKGMVFAINPTEQMTFQAFQNTAKASGSSLSSSATMSGAMPVSASTTNGAVLHGVSSAFVTLFLGASLIILA
;
A
#
# COMPACT_ATOMS: atom_id res chain seq x y z
N MET A 1 16.22 -20.53 -71.44
CA MET A 1 16.08 -19.14 -70.95
C MET A 1 16.21 -19.19 -69.44
N ARG A 2 17.19 -18.48 -68.88
CA ARG A 2 17.60 -18.59 -67.47
C ARG A 2 16.64 -17.80 -66.58
N PHE A 3 16.03 -18.45 -65.59
CA PHE A 3 15.23 -17.78 -64.57
C PHE A 3 16.16 -17.30 -63.45
N SER A 4 16.44 -16.00 -63.41
CA SER A 4 17.17 -15.36 -62.32
C SER A 4 16.20 -15.08 -61.16
N ALA A 5 16.31 -15.85 -60.07
CA ALA A 5 15.65 -15.52 -58.82
C ALA A 5 16.51 -14.52 -58.05
N ALA A 6 16.08 -13.26 -57.99
CA ALA A 6 16.69 -12.25 -57.14
C ALA A 6 16.23 -12.49 -55.69
N PHE A 7 17.15 -12.96 -54.84
CA PHE A 7 16.95 -13.02 -53.40
C PHE A 7 17.08 -11.60 -52.83
N PHE A 8 15.96 -10.98 -52.47
CA PHE A 8 15.97 -9.76 -51.67
C PHE A 8 16.34 -10.13 -50.23
N ALA A 9 17.56 -9.77 -49.82
CA ALA A 9 17.98 -9.85 -48.43
C ALA A 9 17.21 -8.79 -47.62
N VAL A 10 16.20 -9.22 -46.85
CA VAL A 10 15.53 -8.38 -45.87
C VAL A 10 16.51 -8.16 -44.71
N VAL A 11 17.12 -6.98 -44.68
CA VAL A 11 17.91 -6.52 -43.53
C VAL A 11 16.92 -6.13 -42.43
N CYS A 12 16.77 -7.01 -41.44
CA CYS A 12 15.95 -6.72 -40.26
C CYS A 12 16.75 -5.80 -39.33
N SER A 13 16.55 -4.49 -39.45
CA SER A 13 17.12 -3.51 -38.52
C SER A 13 16.46 -3.68 -37.14
N ALA A 14 17.12 -4.37 -36.22
CA ALA A 14 16.70 -4.38 -34.83
C ALA A 14 16.99 -3.01 -34.21
N ALA A 15 15.95 -2.21 -33.97
CA ALA A 15 16.07 -0.99 -33.17
C ALA A 15 16.35 -1.40 -31.72
N ALA A 16 17.60 -1.26 -31.27
CA ALA A 16 17.93 -1.37 -29.86
C ALA A 16 17.25 -0.20 -29.13
N ALA A 17 16.24 -0.49 -28.31
CA ALA A 17 15.64 0.50 -27.43
C ALA A 17 16.72 0.96 -26.43
N ALA A 18 17.06 2.26 -26.44
CA ALA A 18 18.06 2.81 -25.54
C ALA A 18 17.49 2.87 -24.12
N GLN A 19 18.07 2.11 -23.20
CA GLN A 19 17.69 2.07 -21.79
C GLN A 19 17.94 3.44 -21.14
N GLN A 20 16.88 4.09 -20.64
CA GLN A 20 16.96 5.39 -19.96
C GLN A 20 17.12 5.21 -18.44
N THR A 21 17.79 6.17 -17.79
CA THR A 21 17.81 6.27 -16.32
C THR A 21 17.10 7.55 -15.89
N TYR A 22 16.05 7.41 -15.10
CA TYR A 22 15.32 8.50 -14.48
C TYR A 22 15.84 8.72 -13.06
N THR A 23 16.48 9.86 -12.81
CA THR A 23 16.89 10.24 -11.46
C THR A 23 15.78 11.03 -10.78
N ILE A 24 15.31 10.52 -9.64
CA ILE A 24 14.29 11.13 -8.79
C ILE A 24 14.96 11.65 -7.53
N LEU A 25 14.96 12.96 -7.34
CA LEU A 25 15.45 13.57 -6.11
C LEU A 25 14.40 13.45 -5.02
N VAL A 26 14.78 12.88 -3.87
CA VAL A 26 13.92 12.70 -2.70
C VAL A 26 14.42 13.62 -1.58
N GLY A 27 13.54 14.48 -1.08
CA GLY A 27 13.91 15.41 0.00
C GLY A 27 14.61 16.70 -0.45
N SER A 28 14.56 17.02 -1.76
CA SER A 28 15.29 18.17 -2.32
C SER A 28 14.84 19.49 -1.70
N ASN A 29 15.80 20.40 -1.47
CA ASN A 29 15.59 21.70 -0.83
C ASN A 29 14.91 21.61 0.56
N GLY A 30 15.09 20.50 1.28
CA GLY A 30 14.47 20.27 2.59
C GLY A 30 12.96 20.05 2.52
N THR A 31 12.40 19.73 1.34
CA THR A 31 10.97 19.51 1.15
C THR A 31 10.61 18.03 1.19
N ALA A 32 9.42 17.69 1.68
CA ALA A 32 8.89 16.33 1.64
C ALA A 32 8.31 16.00 0.26
N THR A 33 9.17 15.89 -0.76
CA THR A 33 8.76 15.67 -2.16
C THR A 33 9.63 14.64 -2.90
N PHE A 34 9.04 14.07 -3.95
CA PHE A 34 9.74 13.38 -5.03
C PHE A 34 9.79 14.31 -6.24
N ASN A 35 10.97 14.48 -6.85
CA ASN A 35 11.14 15.35 -8.03
C ASN A 35 11.95 14.65 -9.14
N PRO A 36 11.36 14.39 -10.32
CA PRO A 36 9.96 14.64 -10.67
C PRO A 36 8.97 13.76 -9.87
N PRO A 37 7.70 14.18 -9.73
CA PRO A 37 6.70 13.44 -8.96
C PRO A 37 6.15 12.20 -9.69
N TYR A 38 6.37 12.11 -11.00
CA TYR A 38 6.07 10.91 -11.77
C TYR A 38 6.98 10.83 -13.00
N VAL A 39 7.05 9.63 -13.59
CA VAL A 39 7.78 9.38 -14.83
C VAL A 39 7.02 8.40 -15.71
N ASN A 40 7.26 8.47 -17.01
CA ASN A 40 6.82 7.48 -17.98
C ASN A 40 8.03 6.67 -18.44
N ALA A 41 8.09 5.40 -18.05
CA ALA A 41 9.22 4.51 -18.23
C ALA A 41 8.78 3.17 -18.84
N THR A 42 9.62 2.59 -19.68
CA THR A 42 9.38 1.36 -20.42
C THR A 42 10.28 0.22 -19.93
N SER A 43 10.06 -1.00 -20.42
CA SER A 43 10.89 -2.14 -20.07
C SER A 43 12.37 -1.87 -20.37
N GLY A 44 13.23 -2.19 -19.41
CA GLY A 44 14.65 -1.86 -19.40
C GLY A 44 14.96 -0.62 -18.56
N ASP A 45 14.13 0.43 -18.57
CA ASP A 45 14.49 1.69 -17.92
C ASP A 45 14.78 1.56 -16.42
N LYS A 46 15.66 2.41 -15.90
CA LYS A 46 16.04 2.43 -14.49
C LYS A 46 15.44 3.65 -13.81
N ILE A 47 14.74 3.44 -12.69
CA ILE A 47 14.29 4.54 -11.83
C ILE A 47 15.20 4.59 -10.61
N ALA A 48 15.95 5.68 -10.46
CA ALA A 48 16.95 5.89 -9.42
C ALA A 48 16.48 6.98 -8.46
N PHE A 49 16.07 6.59 -7.27
CA PHE A 49 15.71 7.50 -6.19
C PHE A 49 16.98 7.90 -5.43
N GLN A 50 17.40 9.15 -5.59
CA GLN A 50 18.53 9.73 -4.87
C GLN A 50 18.01 10.54 -3.68
N PHE A 51 18.34 10.10 -2.48
CA PHE A 51 17.94 10.76 -1.24
C PHE A 51 18.92 11.88 -0.95
N VAL A 52 18.46 13.12 -0.93
CA VAL A 52 19.34 14.32 -0.88
C VAL A 52 19.14 15.16 0.38
N GLY A 53 18.14 14.85 1.21
CA GLY A 53 17.93 15.53 2.49
C GLY A 53 16.79 14.91 3.28
N GLY A 54 16.80 15.10 4.60
CA GLY A 54 15.74 14.61 5.48
C GLY A 54 15.78 13.09 5.68
N ASN A 55 14.68 12.50 6.14
CA ASN A 55 14.53 11.06 6.28
C ASN A 55 13.28 10.60 5.54
N HIS A 56 13.47 9.87 4.45
CA HIS A 56 12.41 9.50 3.52
C HIS A 56 12.46 8.02 3.17
N THR A 57 11.39 7.54 2.55
CA THR A 57 11.30 6.19 1.97
C THR A 57 10.73 6.27 0.57
N VAL A 58 10.94 5.20 -0.18
CA VAL A 58 10.17 4.84 -1.37
C VAL A 58 9.54 3.50 -1.03
N THR A 59 8.26 3.53 -0.67
CA THR A 59 7.50 2.35 -0.26
C THR A 59 6.33 2.20 -1.21
N GLN A 60 6.12 1.00 -1.73
CA GLN A 60 5.06 0.71 -2.68
C GLN A 60 3.69 0.74 -1.98
N SER A 61 2.71 1.35 -2.65
CA SER A 61 1.32 1.44 -2.21
C SER A 61 0.36 1.10 -3.35
N ALA A 62 -0.91 1.43 -3.19
CA ALA A 62 -1.95 1.26 -4.20
C ALA A 62 -2.60 2.61 -4.51
N PHE A 63 -3.10 2.77 -5.73
CA PHE A 63 -3.73 4.03 -6.18
C PHE A 63 -4.86 4.52 -5.25
N ASN A 64 -5.67 3.60 -4.76
CA ASN A 64 -6.80 3.87 -3.87
C ASN A 64 -6.41 3.95 -2.38
N MET A 65 -5.25 3.42 -2.00
CA MET A 65 -4.72 3.41 -0.64
C MET A 65 -3.28 3.94 -0.65
N PRO A 66 -3.08 5.23 -0.99
CA PRO A 66 -1.76 5.82 -1.26
C PRO A 66 -0.81 5.78 -0.08
N CYS A 67 -1.34 5.88 1.15
CA CYS A 67 -0.56 5.97 2.39
C CYS A 67 -0.47 4.65 3.16
N GLU A 68 -0.85 3.54 2.53
CA GLU A 68 -0.76 2.20 3.10
C GLU A 68 0.38 1.41 2.47
N ASN A 69 1.11 0.69 3.31
CA ASN A 69 2.20 -0.16 2.86
C ASN A 69 1.61 -1.41 2.19
N ASN A 70 1.87 -1.58 0.89
CA ASN A 70 1.44 -2.75 0.12
C ASN A 70 2.58 -3.75 -0.15
N THR A 71 3.65 -3.74 0.66
CA THR A 71 4.79 -4.67 0.55
C THR A 71 4.67 -5.94 1.39
N SER A 72 3.51 -6.21 1.99
CA SER A 72 3.24 -7.44 2.71
C SER A 72 1.72 -7.70 2.69
N PRO A 73 1.25 -8.91 2.34
CA PRO A 73 2.01 -10.13 2.04
C PRO A 73 2.60 -10.20 0.61
N MET A 74 2.39 -9.16 -0.21
CA MET A 74 2.92 -9.08 -1.57
C MET A 74 4.42 -8.81 -1.57
N THR A 75 5.17 -9.31 -2.56
CA THR A 75 6.56 -8.92 -2.81
C THR A 75 6.60 -7.50 -3.36
N GLY A 76 6.41 -6.50 -2.49
CA GLY A 76 6.43 -5.08 -2.87
C GLY A 76 7.79 -4.42 -2.62
N MET A 77 7.97 -3.25 -3.21
CA MET A 77 9.21 -2.50 -3.14
C MET A 77 9.23 -1.55 -1.93
N ASP A 78 10.26 -1.65 -1.11
CA ASP A 78 10.50 -0.73 0.00
C ASP A 78 11.99 -0.44 0.14
N SER A 79 12.35 0.85 0.09
CA SER A 79 13.74 1.29 0.25
C SER A 79 14.24 1.20 1.68
N GLY A 80 13.36 1.07 2.68
CA GLY A 80 13.73 1.41 4.05
C GLY A 80 13.79 2.94 4.25
N PHE A 81 14.00 3.36 5.50
CA PHE A 81 14.31 4.76 5.82
C PHE A 81 15.73 5.11 5.39
N GLN A 82 15.86 6.21 4.64
CA GLN A 82 17.10 6.69 4.07
C GLN A 82 17.40 8.10 4.62
N PRO A 83 18.03 8.20 5.81
CA PRO A 83 18.32 9.48 6.45
C PRO A 83 19.53 10.18 5.80
N VAL A 84 19.40 11.47 5.55
CA VAL A 84 20.42 12.33 4.95
C VAL A 84 20.50 13.65 5.71
N ALA A 85 21.67 13.95 6.25
CA ALA A 85 21.94 15.20 6.98
C ALA A 85 22.06 16.41 6.04
N THR A 86 21.78 17.61 6.55
CA THR A 86 21.75 18.88 5.79
C THR A 86 23.06 19.21 5.04
N ASN A 87 24.20 18.66 5.46
CA ASN A 87 25.51 18.86 4.85
C ASN A 87 26.17 17.54 4.41
N ALA A 88 25.36 16.53 4.11
CA ALA A 88 25.87 15.24 3.65
C ALA A 88 26.62 15.39 2.32
N SER A 89 27.77 14.73 2.21
CA SER A 89 28.56 14.61 0.98
C SER A 89 28.29 13.30 0.22
N MET A 90 27.51 12.39 0.82
CA MET A 90 27.10 11.11 0.24
C MET A 90 25.59 10.97 0.33
N TYR A 91 25.01 10.54 -0.78
CA TYR A 91 23.56 10.41 -0.94
C TYR A 91 23.19 8.96 -1.19
N PRO A 92 22.38 8.33 -0.31
CA PRO A 92 21.85 7.00 -0.56
C PRO A 92 21.04 6.97 -1.87
N GLN A 93 21.08 5.82 -2.53
CA GLN A 93 20.29 5.59 -3.73
C GLN A 93 19.54 4.26 -3.64
N TYR A 94 18.24 4.30 -3.93
CA TYR A 94 17.43 3.11 -4.16
C TYR A 94 17.05 3.06 -5.63
N SER A 95 17.04 1.88 -6.25
CA SER A 95 16.71 1.79 -7.67
C SER A 95 15.90 0.57 -8.00
N LEU A 96 15.03 0.73 -8.99
CA LEU A 96 14.29 -0.34 -9.63
C LEU A 96 14.59 -0.33 -11.13
N THR A 97 14.60 -1.52 -11.71
CA THR A 97 14.70 -1.71 -13.17
C THR A 97 13.33 -2.14 -13.65
N MET A 98 12.79 -1.41 -14.62
CA MET A 98 11.49 -1.69 -15.20
C MET A 98 11.56 -2.99 -15.99
N THR A 99 10.74 -3.98 -15.64
CA THR A 99 10.62 -5.23 -16.41
C THR A 99 9.54 -5.13 -17.49
N ASN A 100 8.64 -4.14 -17.36
CA ASN A 100 7.51 -3.87 -18.24
C ASN A 100 7.14 -2.38 -18.11
N SER A 101 6.08 -1.95 -18.78
CA SER A 101 5.57 -0.57 -18.70
C SER A 101 4.40 -0.43 -17.72
N ASN A 102 4.35 -1.23 -16.64
CA ASN A 102 3.24 -1.22 -15.70
C ASN A 102 3.17 0.10 -14.92
N THR A 103 1.96 0.47 -14.52
CA THR A 103 1.72 1.57 -13.58
C THR A 103 2.06 1.13 -12.16
N MET A 104 2.83 1.94 -11.44
CA MET A 104 3.20 1.68 -10.05
C MET A 104 3.08 2.94 -9.19
N TRP A 105 2.77 2.73 -7.91
CA TRP A 105 2.43 3.78 -6.96
C TRP A 105 3.31 3.66 -5.72
N PHE A 106 3.87 4.79 -5.28
CA PHE A 106 4.78 4.84 -4.16
C PHE A 106 4.46 6.03 -3.26
N TYR A 107 4.84 5.92 -2.00
CA TYR A 107 4.73 6.98 -1.02
C TYR A 107 5.92 6.99 -0.08
N CYS A 108 6.08 8.11 0.62
CA CYS A 108 6.97 8.18 1.76
C CYS A 108 6.19 7.85 3.05
N ARG A 109 6.62 6.82 3.77
CA ARG A 109 5.97 6.39 5.03
C ARG A 109 6.40 7.18 6.26
N GLN A 110 7.23 8.20 6.10
CA GLN A 110 7.56 9.11 7.20
C GLN A 110 6.27 9.79 7.68
N ILE A 111 6.10 9.87 9.00
CA ILE A 111 4.86 10.34 9.62
C ILE A 111 4.44 11.69 9.05
N GLY A 112 3.21 11.76 8.52
CA GLY A 112 2.62 12.99 7.98
C GLY A 112 3.15 13.42 6.61
N HIS A 113 4.08 12.68 5.99
CA HIS A 113 4.59 13.05 4.67
C HIS A 113 3.60 12.67 3.56
N CYS A 114 3.05 11.46 3.61
CA CYS A 114 2.08 11.00 2.62
C CYS A 114 0.81 11.86 2.60
N GLU A 115 0.29 12.18 3.78
CA GLU A 115 -0.91 13.01 3.97
C GLU A 115 -0.68 14.47 3.57
N LYS A 116 0.58 14.88 3.39
CA LYS A 116 0.94 16.18 2.79
C LYS A 116 1.13 16.09 1.27
N GLY A 117 0.95 14.91 0.68
CA GLY A 117 1.07 14.65 -0.75
C GLY A 117 2.44 14.15 -1.20
N MET A 118 3.28 13.63 -0.29
CA MET A 118 4.57 13.03 -0.65
C MET A 118 4.37 11.63 -1.25
N VAL A 119 4.01 11.62 -2.52
CA VAL A 119 3.75 10.42 -3.31
C VAL A 119 4.44 10.48 -4.67
N PHE A 120 4.67 9.33 -5.28
CA PHE A 120 5.32 9.18 -6.59
C PHE A 120 4.61 8.13 -7.45
N ALA A 121 4.61 8.33 -8.77
CA ALA A 121 4.01 7.41 -9.73
C ALA A 121 4.94 7.05 -10.88
N ILE A 122 4.85 5.81 -11.33
CA ILE A 122 5.44 5.36 -12.60
C ILE A 122 4.28 5.04 -13.54
N ASN A 123 4.35 5.54 -14.78
CA ASN A 123 3.35 5.34 -15.83
C ASN A 123 1.90 5.63 -15.40
N PRO A 124 1.58 6.78 -14.78
CA PRO A 124 0.19 7.14 -14.52
C PRO A 124 -0.59 7.26 -15.84
N THR A 125 -1.88 6.90 -15.81
CA THR A 125 -2.75 6.94 -16.99
C THR A 125 -3.70 8.13 -16.93
N GLU A 126 -4.45 8.36 -18.01
CA GLU A 126 -5.49 9.41 -18.03
C GLU A 126 -6.62 9.14 -17.02
N GLN A 127 -6.93 7.86 -16.77
CA GLN A 127 -7.94 7.42 -15.81
C GLN A 127 -7.39 7.36 -14.37
N MET A 128 -6.10 7.03 -14.22
CA MET A 128 -5.39 6.97 -12.94
C MET A 128 -4.26 7.98 -12.95
N THR A 129 -4.62 9.27 -12.83
CA THR A 129 -3.66 10.36 -12.91
C THR A 129 -2.83 10.48 -11.62
N PHE A 130 -1.61 11.02 -11.74
CA PHE A 130 -0.82 11.41 -10.57
C PHE A 130 -1.57 12.40 -9.66
N GLN A 131 -2.30 13.37 -10.24
CA GLN A 131 -3.04 14.36 -9.47
C GLN A 131 -4.13 13.71 -8.60
N ALA A 132 -4.88 12.75 -9.17
CA ALA A 132 -5.88 11.99 -8.42
C ALA A 132 -5.22 11.22 -7.26
N PHE A 133 -4.10 10.55 -7.52
CA PHE A 133 -3.35 9.82 -6.50
C PHE A 133 -2.88 10.74 -5.36
N GLN A 134 -2.30 11.90 -5.68
CA GLN A 134 -1.84 12.86 -4.68
C GLN A 134 -3.01 13.47 -3.88
N ASN A 135 -4.15 13.73 -4.52
CA ASN A 135 -5.34 14.23 -3.83
C ASN A 135 -5.89 13.19 -2.85
N THR A 136 -5.95 11.91 -3.24
CA THR A 136 -6.33 10.81 -2.34
C THR A 136 -5.38 10.72 -1.14
N ALA A 137 -4.08 10.88 -1.36
CA ALA A 137 -3.08 10.85 -0.28
C ALA A 137 -3.32 11.96 0.74
N LYS A 138 -3.58 13.18 0.26
CA LYS A 138 -3.92 14.33 1.12
C LYS A 138 -5.21 14.12 1.90
N ALA A 139 -6.18 13.40 1.33
CA ALA A 139 -7.43 13.08 2.00
C ALA A 139 -7.30 11.97 3.07
N SER A 140 -6.31 11.08 2.97
CA SER A 140 -6.06 10.02 3.98
C SER A 140 -5.73 10.57 5.37
N GLY A 141 -5.23 11.80 5.49
CA GLY A 141 -5.04 12.45 6.79
C GLY A 141 -6.33 12.90 7.47
N SER A 142 -7.43 13.08 6.72
CA SER A 142 -8.72 13.52 7.25
C SER A 142 -9.54 12.38 7.85
N SER A 143 -9.37 11.13 7.39
CA SER A 143 -10.10 9.97 7.91
C SER A 143 -9.64 9.56 9.32
N LEU A 144 -8.41 9.92 9.72
CA LEU A 144 -7.92 9.74 11.10
C LEU A 144 -8.58 10.68 12.12
N SER A 145 -9.28 11.74 11.67
CA SER A 145 -10.02 12.64 12.56
C SER A 145 -11.44 12.16 12.89
N SER A 146 -11.95 11.11 12.22
CA SER A 146 -13.32 10.61 12.41
C SER A 146 -13.39 9.28 13.18
N SER A 147 -12.27 8.73 13.65
CA SER A 147 -12.25 7.49 14.45
C SER A 147 -11.76 7.71 15.89
N ALA A 148 -12.21 8.80 16.51
CA ALA A 148 -12.07 9.04 17.94
C ALA A 148 -13.45 9.18 18.60
N THR A 149 -14.29 8.13 18.55
CA THR A 149 -15.33 7.83 19.55
C THR A 149 -15.82 6.40 19.31
N MET A 150 -15.35 5.45 20.11
CA MET A 150 -16.11 4.30 20.61
C MET A 150 -15.28 3.70 21.76
N SER A 151 -15.21 4.41 22.89
CA SER A 151 -14.90 3.76 24.17
C SER A 151 -16.16 3.00 24.58
N GLY A 152 -16.27 1.75 24.12
CA GLY A 152 -17.30 0.83 24.55
C GLY A 152 -17.03 0.38 25.97
N ALA A 153 -17.44 1.20 26.94
CA ALA A 153 -17.57 0.76 28.33
C ALA A 153 -18.60 -0.37 28.40
N MET A 154 -18.17 -1.53 28.89
CA MET A 154 -19.01 -2.66 29.24
C MET A 154 -20.01 -2.25 30.35
N PRO A 155 -21.34 -2.41 30.19
CA PRO A 155 -22.23 -2.40 31.34
C PRO A 155 -22.17 -3.77 32.03
N VAL A 156 -21.39 -3.86 33.10
CA VAL A 156 -21.57 -4.89 34.13
C VAL A 156 -22.84 -4.55 34.91
N SER A 157 -23.94 -5.25 34.62
CA SER A 157 -25.13 -5.24 35.47
C SER A 157 -25.06 -6.39 36.47
N ALA A 158 -24.64 -6.08 37.69
CA ALA A 158 -24.85 -6.90 38.87
C ALA A 158 -26.27 -6.65 39.41
N SER A 159 -27.14 -7.65 39.35
CA SER A 159 -28.50 -7.57 39.90
C SER A 159 -28.50 -7.97 41.39
N THR A 160 -28.58 -6.96 42.26
CA THR A 160 -28.81 -7.11 43.70
C THR A 160 -30.25 -7.52 43.98
N THR A 161 -30.39 -8.63 44.70
CA THR A 161 -31.61 -9.19 45.26
C THR A 161 -32.17 -8.30 46.36
N ASN A 162 -33.42 -7.84 46.26
CA ASN A 162 -34.19 -7.40 47.42
C ASN A 162 -35.67 -7.74 47.22
N GLY A 163 -36.18 -8.60 48.11
CA GLY A 163 -37.49 -9.21 47.99
C GLY A 163 -38.67 -8.31 48.35
N ALA A 164 -39.81 -8.64 47.76
CA ALA A 164 -41.13 -8.40 48.33
C ALA A 164 -42.12 -9.43 47.75
N VAL A 165 -42.59 -10.29 48.66
CA VAL A 165 -43.81 -11.12 48.70
C VAL A 165 -44.96 -10.75 47.76
N LEU A 166 -45.60 -11.75 47.11
CA LEU A 166 -47.06 -11.96 47.14
C LEU A 166 -47.50 -13.27 46.43
N HIS A 167 -48.38 -14.01 47.12
CA HIS A 167 -49.32 -15.10 46.78
C HIS A 167 -49.48 -15.48 45.30
N GLY A 168 -49.63 -16.73 44.85
CA GLY A 168 -50.15 -17.96 45.45
C GLY A 168 -50.80 -18.79 44.32
N VAL A 169 -51.03 -20.09 44.57
CA VAL A 169 -51.78 -21.11 43.80
C VAL A 169 -51.14 -21.81 42.57
N SER A 170 -50.71 -23.06 42.84
CA SER A 170 -51.25 -24.31 42.29
C SER A 170 -51.02 -24.70 40.82
N SER A 171 -50.37 -25.87 40.69
CA SER A 171 -50.67 -27.02 39.81
C SER A 171 -49.60 -27.41 38.78
N ALA A 172 -49.30 -28.72 38.81
CA ALA A 172 -48.57 -29.64 37.92
C ALA A 172 -48.38 -29.16 36.45
N PHE A 173 -47.34 -29.54 35.70
CA PHE A 173 -46.85 -30.89 35.40
C PHE A 173 -45.40 -30.81 34.87
N VAL A 174 -44.50 -31.70 35.32
CA VAL A 174 -43.23 -31.96 34.63
C VAL A 174 -43.15 -33.46 34.37
N THR A 175 -43.30 -33.83 33.10
CA THR A 175 -43.23 -35.19 32.59
C THR A 175 -41.78 -35.65 32.51
N LEU A 176 -41.55 -36.80 33.12
CA LEU A 176 -40.34 -37.62 33.15
C LEU A 176 -40.09 -38.28 31.79
N PHE A 177 -38.88 -38.19 31.24
CA PHE A 177 -38.37 -39.23 30.35
C PHE A 177 -36.94 -39.63 30.73
N LEU A 178 -36.83 -40.91 31.08
CA LEU A 178 -35.64 -41.68 31.43
C LEU A 178 -34.83 -42.06 30.19
N GLY A 179 -33.51 -42.18 30.40
CA GLY A 179 -32.72 -43.30 29.89
C GLY A 179 -32.02 -43.05 28.55
N ALA A 180 -30.82 -43.57 28.30
CA ALA A 180 -29.96 -44.43 29.11
C ALA A 180 -28.54 -44.37 28.51
N SER A 181 -27.53 -44.37 29.38
CA SER A 181 -26.14 -44.69 29.03
C SER A 181 -26.02 -46.15 28.64
N LEU A 182 -25.27 -46.46 27.57
CA LEU A 182 -24.78 -47.81 27.31
C LEU A 182 -23.25 -47.78 27.23
N ILE A 183 -22.67 -48.40 28.25
CA ILE A 183 -21.28 -48.84 28.38
C ILE A 183 -21.11 -50.11 27.56
N ILE A 184 -20.03 -50.24 26.78
CA ILE A 184 -19.48 -51.55 26.41
C ILE A 184 -17.97 -51.52 26.64
N LEU A 185 -17.54 -52.39 27.55
CA LEU A 185 -16.17 -52.85 27.78
C LEU A 185 -15.81 -53.94 26.77
N ALA A 186 -14.58 -53.91 26.26
CA ALA A 186 -13.63 -55.03 26.25
C ALA A 186 -12.23 -54.47 25.96
#